data_AF-Q46438-F1
#
_entry.id   AF-Q46438-F1
#
_cell.length_a   1.000
_cell.length_b   1.000
_cell.length_c   1.000
_cell.angle_alpha   90.00
_cell.angle_beta   90.00
_cell.angle_gamma   90.00
#
_symmetry.space_group_name_H-M   'P 1'
#
loop_
_entity.id
_entity.type
_entity.pdbx_description
1 polymer ?
#
loop_
_entity_poly.entity_id
_entity_poly.type
_entity_poly.pdbx_seq_one_letter_code
_entity_poly.pdbx_strand_id
1 'polypeptide(L)'
;MVNYSNCHFIRSPIHLENQKFGRRPGQLIKISPKLAQNGLVEVIGLDFLSSHYHALAAIQRLLTATNYKGNTKGVVLSRESNSFQFEGWIPRIRFTKTEFLEAYGVKRYKTSRNKYEFSGKESETALEALYHLGHQPFLIVATRTRWNNGTPILDRYQTLSPIIRIYEGWEGLTDEENTEIDVTPFNSPSTRKHKGFIVEPCPILVDQIDSYFVVKPANVYQEIKMRFPNASRYAYTFIDWIITASAKKKRKLTKENSWPENLSLNVNVKSLAYILRMNRYISTRNWKKIEMAIDKCVEIAIQLGWLSSRKRVEFLEASKLSKKEILYLNKERFEEITRKSKEQMNQFEQEFN
;
A
#
# COMPACT_ATOMS: atom_id res chain seq x y z
N MET A 1 22.53 0.47 -7.23
CA MET A 1 21.97 0.13 -5.90
C MET A 1 21.19 1.33 -5.40
N VAL A 2 20.11 1.11 -4.64
CA VAL A 2 19.26 2.18 -4.09
C VAL A 2 19.73 2.50 -2.68
N ASN A 3 20.03 3.76 -2.36
CA ASN A 3 20.28 4.17 -0.98
C ASN A 3 18.96 4.33 -0.21
N TYR A 4 18.33 3.23 0.20
CA TYR A 4 17.03 3.24 0.89
C TYR A 4 17.16 3.23 2.43
N SER A 5 18.38 3.08 2.97
CA SER A 5 18.65 2.98 4.41
C SER A 5 18.13 4.20 5.18
N ASN A 6 18.28 5.40 4.60
CA ASN A 6 17.81 6.67 5.17
C ASN A 6 16.33 6.97 4.88
N CYS A 7 15.63 6.11 4.15
CA CYS A 7 14.21 6.28 3.83
C CYS A 7 13.34 5.74 4.98
N HIS A 8 13.06 6.59 5.96
CA HIS A 8 12.22 6.30 7.13
C HIS A 8 10.74 6.60 6.91
N PHE A 9 10.40 7.44 5.92
CA PHE A 9 9.03 7.76 5.52
C PHE A 9 8.84 7.49 4.05
N ILE A 10 7.67 6.96 3.69
CA ILE A 10 7.29 6.67 2.29
C ILE A 10 6.16 7.60 1.87
N ARG A 11 6.26 8.11 0.63
CA ARG A 11 5.13 8.75 -0.06
C ARG A 11 4.32 7.64 -0.74
N SER A 12 2.99 7.75 -0.73
CA SER A 12 2.10 6.81 -1.42
C SER A 12 0.93 7.57 -2.04
N PRO A 13 0.62 7.39 -3.34
CA PRO A 13 -0.51 8.09 -3.94
C PRO A 13 -1.81 7.73 -3.23
N ILE A 14 -2.64 8.73 -2.96
CA ILE A 14 -3.94 8.49 -2.33
C ILE A 14 -4.82 7.62 -3.25
N HIS A 15 -4.65 7.68 -4.57
CA HIS A 15 -5.37 6.83 -5.53
C HIS A 15 -5.10 5.34 -5.32
N LEU A 16 -3.83 4.99 -5.06
CA LEU A 16 -3.41 3.64 -4.71
C LEU A 16 -3.94 3.22 -3.34
N GLU A 17 -3.77 4.07 -2.32
CA GLU A 17 -4.25 3.76 -0.96
C GLU A 17 -5.76 3.45 -0.95
N ASN A 18 -6.54 4.18 -1.76
CA ASN A 18 -7.98 3.94 -1.90
C ASN A 18 -8.34 2.58 -2.48
N GLN A 19 -7.42 1.90 -3.19
CA GLN A 19 -7.69 0.56 -3.71
C GLN A 19 -7.68 -0.50 -2.61
N LYS A 20 -7.04 -0.23 -1.46
CA LYS A 20 -6.97 -1.18 -0.33
C LYS A 20 -8.32 -1.34 0.37
N PHE A 21 -9.19 -0.36 0.25
CA PHE A 21 -10.46 -0.31 0.96
C PHE A 21 -11.61 -0.92 0.14
N GLY A 22 -12.46 -1.71 0.80
CA GLY A 22 -13.69 -2.20 0.20
C GLY A 22 -14.73 -1.08 0.00
N ARG A 23 -15.76 -1.39 -0.78
CA ARG A 23 -16.83 -0.45 -1.17
C ARG A 23 -18.20 -1.03 -0.86
N ARG A 24 -19.17 -0.15 -0.60
CA ARG A 24 -20.57 -0.56 -0.42
C ARG A 24 -21.20 -0.84 -1.80
N PRO A 25 -21.95 -1.94 -2.00
CA PRO A 25 -22.54 -2.32 -3.29
C PRO A 25 -23.44 -1.27 -3.96
N GLY A 26 -24.06 -0.37 -3.18
CA GLY A 26 -24.91 0.71 -3.70
C GLY A 26 -24.16 1.81 -4.46
N GLN A 27 -22.83 1.85 -4.39
CA GLN A 27 -22.02 2.59 -5.37
C GLN A 27 -21.94 1.72 -6.62
N LEU A 28 -22.93 1.82 -7.52
CA LEU A 28 -22.95 1.08 -8.79
C LEU A 28 -21.62 1.28 -9.53
N ILE A 29 -20.74 0.30 -9.46
CA ILE A 29 -19.60 0.18 -10.33
C ILE A 29 -20.05 -0.77 -11.43
N LYS A 30 -20.52 -0.21 -12.54
CA LYS A 30 -20.70 -0.98 -13.76
C LYS A 30 -19.31 -1.44 -14.19
N ILE A 31 -19.01 -2.72 -14.02
CA ILE A 31 -17.82 -3.32 -14.61
C ILE A 31 -18.06 -3.35 -16.11
N SER A 32 -17.08 -2.88 -16.90
CA SER A 32 -17.21 -2.95 -18.37
C SER A 32 -17.45 -4.41 -18.79
N PRO A 33 -18.33 -4.70 -19.76
CA PRO A 33 -18.61 -6.07 -20.19
C PRO A 33 -17.36 -6.90 -20.52
N LYS A 34 -16.35 -6.28 -21.15
CA LYS A 34 -15.04 -6.90 -21.46
C LYS A 34 -14.31 -7.45 -20.22
N LEU A 35 -14.45 -6.79 -19.08
CA LEU A 35 -13.82 -7.21 -17.81
C LEU A 35 -14.67 -8.24 -17.06
N ALA A 36 -16.00 -8.17 -17.21
CA ALA A 36 -16.91 -9.15 -16.61
C ALA A 36 -16.81 -10.53 -17.29
N GLN A 37 -16.58 -10.56 -18.60
CA GLN A 37 -16.38 -11.81 -19.36
C GLN A 37 -15.21 -12.66 -18.85
N ASN A 38 -14.17 -12.03 -18.27
CA ASN A 38 -13.00 -12.76 -17.81
C ASN A 38 -13.25 -13.63 -16.58
N GLY A 39 -14.42 -13.58 -15.91
CA GLY A 39 -14.79 -14.49 -14.81
C GLY A 39 -13.87 -14.49 -13.57
N LEU A 40 -12.75 -13.77 -13.60
CA LEU A 40 -11.62 -13.90 -12.69
C LEU A 40 -11.56 -12.82 -11.60
N VAL A 41 -12.54 -11.92 -11.53
CA VAL A 41 -12.49 -10.78 -10.61
C VAL A 41 -13.61 -10.87 -9.58
N GLU A 42 -13.28 -11.36 -8.39
CA GLU A 42 -14.19 -11.39 -7.25
C GLU A 42 -14.27 -10.05 -6.50
N VAL A 43 -13.21 -9.24 -6.58
CA VAL A 43 -13.02 -8.07 -5.72
C VAL A 43 -12.47 -6.86 -6.49
N ILE A 44 -13.05 -5.69 -6.20
CA ILE A 44 -12.53 -4.39 -6.66
C ILE A 44 -11.38 -3.94 -5.74
N GLY A 45 -10.27 -3.53 -6.34
CA GLY A 45 -9.09 -3.01 -5.66
C GLY A 45 -8.15 -4.10 -5.16
N LEU A 46 -7.38 -3.76 -4.13
CA LEU A 46 -6.34 -4.57 -3.51
C LEU A 46 -6.90 -5.26 -2.27
N ASP A 47 -7.24 -6.55 -2.35
CA ASP A 47 -7.51 -7.38 -1.18
C ASP A 47 -6.23 -8.10 -0.74
N PHE A 48 -5.48 -7.46 0.14
CA PHE A 48 -4.14 -7.89 0.51
C PHE A 48 -4.09 -8.76 1.77
N LEU A 49 -3.19 -9.74 1.74
CA LEU A 49 -2.65 -10.37 2.94
C LEU A 49 -1.65 -9.44 3.62
N SER A 50 -1.33 -9.70 4.89
CA SER A 50 -0.31 -8.93 5.62
C SER A 50 1.02 -8.86 4.86
N SER A 51 1.48 -9.98 4.28
CA SER A 51 2.69 -10.04 3.47
C SER A 51 2.66 -9.10 2.25
N HIS A 52 1.52 -8.97 1.58
CA HIS A 52 1.36 -8.06 0.43
C HIS A 52 1.46 -6.58 0.84
N TYR A 53 0.98 -6.23 2.05
CA TYR A 53 1.19 -4.88 2.60
C TYR A 53 2.69 -4.58 2.78
N HIS A 54 3.45 -5.52 3.36
CA HIS A 54 4.89 -5.39 3.52
C HIS A 54 5.62 -5.27 2.18
N ALA A 55 5.28 -6.12 1.20
CA ALA A 55 5.88 -6.07 -0.13
C ALA A 55 5.60 -4.74 -0.85
N LEU A 56 4.36 -4.25 -0.79
CA LEU A 56 4.02 -2.96 -1.39
C LEU A 56 4.79 -1.81 -0.72
N ALA A 57 4.86 -1.78 0.62
CA ALA A 57 5.65 -0.77 1.33
C ALA A 57 7.14 -0.84 0.99
N ALA A 58 7.71 -2.03 0.79
CA ALA A 58 9.09 -2.20 0.39
C ALA A 58 9.34 -1.53 -0.98
N ILE A 59 8.47 -1.77 -1.96
CA ILE A 59 8.55 -1.12 -3.28
C ILE A 59 8.37 0.39 -3.17
N GLN A 60 7.41 0.86 -2.36
CA GLN A 60 7.19 2.29 -2.13
C GLN A 60 8.38 2.96 -1.42
N ARG A 61 9.08 2.24 -0.55
CA ARG A 61 10.31 2.71 0.10
C ARG A 61 11.43 2.89 -0.92
N LEU A 62 11.62 1.90 -1.80
CA LEU A 62 12.60 2.00 -2.88
C LEU A 62 12.25 3.13 -3.86
N LEU A 63 10.97 3.31 -4.22
CA LEU A 63 10.50 4.44 -5.03
C LEU A 63 10.76 5.78 -4.35
N THR A 64 10.39 5.90 -3.08
CA THR A 64 10.57 7.14 -2.32
C THR A 64 12.05 7.50 -2.17
N ALA A 65 12.94 6.51 -1.95
CA ALA A 65 14.39 6.71 -1.86
C ALA A 65 15.01 7.21 -3.18
N THR A 66 14.35 7.02 -4.32
CA THR A 66 14.78 7.58 -5.61
C THR A 66 14.01 8.84 -6.00
N ASN A 67 13.27 9.43 -5.05
CA ASN A 67 12.32 10.51 -5.28
C ASN A 67 11.37 10.24 -6.46
N TYR A 68 10.98 8.96 -6.68
CA TYR A 68 10.18 8.51 -7.82
C TYR A 68 10.80 8.77 -9.21
N LYS A 69 12.10 9.07 -9.29
CA LYS A 69 12.86 9.17 -10.56
C LYS A 69 13.31 7.79 -11.08
N GLY A 70 13.46 6.81 -10.17
CA GLY A 70 14.04 5.51 -10.48
C GLY A 70 15.57 5.53 -10.49
N ASN A 71 16.20 4.37 -10.65
CA ASN A 71 17.67 4.23 -10.71
C ASN A 71 18.14 3.46 -11.97
N THR A 72 17.24 3.27 -12.93
CA THR A 72 17.50 2.70 -14.25
C THR A 72 16.52 3.30 -15.25
N LYS A 73 16.70 3.06 -16.56
CA LYS A 73 15.90 3.67 -17.63
C LYS A 73 14.41 3.39 -17.45
N GLY A 74 13.66 4.42 -17.04
CA GLY A 74 12.19 4.43 -17.02
C GLY A 74 11.59 4.65 -18.41
N VAL A 75 10.28 4.89 -18.44
CA VAL A 75 9.53 5.13 -19.68
C VAL A 75 8.58 6.30 -19.53
N VAL A 76 8.36 7.06 -20.61
CA VAL A 76 7.29 8.06 -20.68
C VAL A 76 6.08 7.38 -21.30
N LEU A 77 4.93 7.46 -20.63
CA LEU A 77 3.66 6.99 -21.19
C LEU A 77 2.85 8.16 -21.72
N SER A 78 2.19 7.93 -22.85
CA SER A 78 1.13 8.81 -23.35
C SER A 78 -0.23 8.32 -22.86
N ARG A 79 -1.21 9.21 -22.75
CA ARG A 79 -2.57 8.85 -22.29
C ARG A 79 -3.20 7.73 -23.12
N GLU A 80 -3.06 7.79 -24.44
CA GLU A 80 -3.70 6.86 -25.37
C GLU A 80 -3.04 5.47 -25.36
N SER A 81 -1.78 5.38 -24.94
CA SER A 81 -1.01 4.14 -24.98
C SER A 81 -1.21 3.22 -23.76
N ASN A 82 -2.09 3.57 -22.80
CA ASN A 82 -2.28 2.75 -21.60
C ASN A 82 -3.71 2.78 -21.03
N SER A 83 -4.10 1.68 -20.37
CA SER A 83 -5.43 1.51 -19.79
C SER A 83 -5.73 2.38 -18.56
N PHE A 84 -4.71 3.02 -17.98
CA PHE A 84 -4.86 3.96 -16.87
C PHE A 84 -5.11 5.41 -17.36
N GLN A 85 -5.09 5.65 -18.68
CA GLN A 85 -5.22 6.98 -19.28
C GLN A 85 -4.19 7.97 -18.71
N PHE A 86 -3.05 7.45 -18.26
CA PHE A 86 -1.99 8.20 -17.57
C PHE A 86 -1.03 8.79 -18.58
N GLU A 87 -0.50 9.97 -18.28
CA GLU A 87 0.53 10.62 -19.08
C GLU A 87 1.64 11.07 -18.13
N GLY A 88 2.88 10.73 -18.47
CA GLY A 88 4.05 11.10 -17.67
C GLY A 88 5.09 10.00 -17.51
N TRP A 89 6.03 10.25 -16.61
CA TRP A 89 7.15 9.36 -16.32
C TRP A 89 6.74 8.16 -15.45
N ILE A 90 7.15 6.97 -15.86
CA ILE A 90 7.10 5.75 -15.07
C ILE A 90 8.55 5.36 -14.70
N PRO A 91 8.94 5.49 -13.42
CA PRO A 91 10.29 5.15 -12.99
C PRO A 91 10.49 3.64 -12.99
N ARG A 92 11.72 3.19 -13.27
CA ARG A 92 12.12 1.81 -13.03
C ARG A 92 13.15 1.74 -11.92
N ILE A 93 13.04 0.73 -11.09
CA ILE A 93 13.98 0.50 -9.98
C ILE A 93 14.62 -0.86 -10.12
N ARG A 94 15.95 -0.88 -10.22
CA ARG A 94 16.80 -2.04 -10.08
C ARG A 94 17.22 -2.23 -8.62
N PHE A 95 17.02 -3.42 -8.09
CA PHE A 95 17.45 -3.80 -6.74
C PHE A 95 17.80 -5.29 -6.65
N THR A 96 18.64 -5.64 -5.70
CA THR A 96 19.03 -7.00 -5.35
C THR A 96 17.99 -7.65 -4.45
N LYS A 97 18.02 -8.99 -4.35
CA LYS A 97 17.23 -9.76 -3.37
C LYS A 97 17.43 -9.23 -1.95
N THR A 98 18.67 -8.94 -1.57
CA THR A 98 19.03 -8.38 -0.26
C THR A 98 18.35 -7.03 0.00
N GLU A 99 18.46 -6.08 -0.93
CA GLU A 99 17.83 -4.75 -0.79
C GLU A 99 16.31 -4.87 -0.61
N PHE A 100 15.65 -5.78 -1.34
CA PHE A 100 14.22 -6.02 -1.18
C PHE A 100 13.87 -6.62 0.19
N LEU A 101 14.58 -7.65 0.63
CA LEU A 101 14.31 -8.32 1.92
C LEU A 101 14.47 -7.36 3.10
N GLU A 102 15.45 -6.47 3.03
CA GLU A 102 15.66 -5.43 4.04
C GLU A 102 14.58 -4.34 3.99
N ALA A 103 14.18 -3.89 2.79
CA ALA A 103 13.07 -2.95 2.63
C ALA A 103 11.73 -3.55 3.12
N TYR A 104 11.53 -4.85 2.92
CA TYR A 104 10.40 -5.63 3.44
C TYR A 104 10.43 -5.77 4.97
N GLY A 105 11.62 -5.69 5.57
CA GLY A 105 11.84 -5.82 7.02
C GLY A 105 12.05 -7.26 7.49
N VAL A 106 12.60 -8.13 6.64
CA VAL A 106 13.05 -9.47 7.04
C VAL A 106 14.26 -9.33 7.97
N LYS A 107 14.20 -9.99 9.13
CA LYS A 107 15.28 -9.91 10.12
C LYS A 107 16.45 -10.80 9.69
N ARG A 108 17.67 -10.28 9.89
CA ARG A 108 18.88 -11.09 9.83
C ARG A 108 19.13 -11.74 11.20
N TYR A 109 19.56 -12.99 11.21
CA TYR A 109 20.02 -13.70 12.40
C TYR A 109 21.48 -14.11 12.23
N LYS A 110 22.20 -14.19 13.35
CA LYS A 110 23.57 -14.65 13.37
C LYS A 110 23.58 -16.18 13.33
N THR A 111 24.20 -16.77 12.31
CA THR A 111 24.36 -18.22 12.18
C THR A 111 25.48 -18.74 13.09
N SER A 112 25.55 -20.06 13.27
CA SER A 112 26.67 -20.74 13.96
C SER A 112 28.04 -20.43 13.35
N ARG A 113 28.07 -20.01 12.08
CA ARG A 113 29.28 -19.57 11.35
C ARG A 113 29.58 -18.07 11.52
N ASN A 114 28.94 -17.40 12.48
CA ASN A 114 29.05 -15.95 12.71
C ASN A 114 28.66 -15.08 11.50
N LYS A 115 27.82 -15.57 10.57
CA LYS A 115 27.31 -14.81 9.43
C LYS A 115 25.89 -14.30 9.71
N TYR A 116 25.57 -13.10 9.25
CA TYR A 116 24.20 -12.56 9.34
C TYR A 116 23.41 -12.95 8.09
N GLU A 117 22.44 -13.84 8.25
CA GLU A 117 21.63 -14.40 7.16
C GLU A 117 20.14 -14.10 7.39
N PHE A 118 19.35 -14.03 6.32
CA PHE A 118 17.90 -13.89 6.41
C PHE A 118 17.24 -15.23 6.69
N SER A 119 16.14 -15.23 7.45
CA SER A 119 15.33 -16.44 7.65
C SER A 119 14.81 -16.94 6.31
N GLY A 120 15.10 -18.20 5.96
CA GLY A 120 14.68 -18.80 4.70
C GLY A 120 13.18 -18.67 4.48
N LYS A 121 12.38 -19.09 5.47
CA LYS A 121 10.91 -19.02 5.43
C LYS A 121 10.36 -17.59 5.30
N GLU A 122 10.91 -16.62 6.05
CA GLU A 122 10.45 -15.23 5.93
C GLU A 122 10.86 -14.61 4.59
N SER A 123 12.03 -15.00 4.06
CA SER A 123 12.52 -14.54 2.76
C SER A 123 11.66 -15.07 1.62
N GLU A 124 11.29 -16.34 1.67
CA GLU A 124 10.37 -16.97 0.73
C GLU A 124 9.00 -16.27 0.76
N THR A 125 8.40 -16.09 1.95
CA THR A 125 7.13 -15.36 2.09
C THR A 125 7.20 -13.94 1.51
N ALA A 126 8.33 -13.25 1.70
CA ALA A 126 8.53 -11.91 1.18
C ALA A 126 8.61 -11.90 -0.37
N LEU A 127 9.32 -12.85 -0.96
CA LEU A 127 9.43 -12.99 -2.40
C LEU A 127 8.11 -13.44 -3.03
N GLU A 128 7.41 -14.43 -2.47
CA GLU A 128 6.07 -14.80 -2.91
C GLU A 128 5.13 -13.59 -2.94
N ALA A 129 5.18 -12.75 -1.90
CA ALA A 129 4.41 -11.52 -1.85
C ALA A 129 4.81 -10.51 -2.94
N LEU A 130 6.11 -10.38 -3.25
CA LEU A 130 6.58 -9.56 -4.37
C LEU A 130 6.01 -10.06 -5.71
N TYR A 131 6.11 -11.36 -5.96
CA TYR A 131 5.64 -11.97 -7.20
C TYR A 131 4.12 -11.88 -7.32
N HIS A 132 3.38 -12.02 -6.22
CA HIS A 132 1.94 -11.79 -6.22
C HIS A 132 1.59 -10.36 -6.68
N LEU A 133 2.35 -9.33 -6.28
CA LEU A 133 2.12 -7.96 -6.77
C LEU A 133 2.39 -7.82 -8.29
N GLY A 134 3.31 -8.64 -8.82
CA GLY A 134 3.73 -8.63 -10.22
C GLY A 134 2.88 -9.46 -11.17
N HIS A 135 2.27 -10.54 -10.68
CA HIS A 135 1.58 -11.53 -11.51
C HIS A 135 0.06 -11.51 -11.33
N GLN A 136 -0.44 -11.17 -10.13
CA GLN A 136 -1.88 -11.16 -9.90
C GLN A 136 -2.50 -9.91 -10.51
N PRO A 137 -3.44 -10.03 -11.45
CA PRO A 137 -4.21 -8.89 -11.91
C PRO A 137 -5.21 -8.41 -10.85
N PHE A 138 -5.29 -7.10 -10.63
CA PHE A 138 -6.27 -6.46 -9.77
C PHE A 138 -7.23 -5.60 -10.58
N LEU A 139 -8.52 -5.63 -10.24
CA LEU A 139 -9.48 -4.70 -10.82
C LEU A 139 -9.33 -3.33 -10.15
N ILE A 140 -8.62 -2.44 -10.82
CA ILE A 140 -8.35 -1.09 -10.36
C ILE A 140 -9.45 -0.19 -10.90
N VAL A 141 -10.12 0.53 -10.01
CA VAL A 141 -11.14 1.52 -10.36
C VAL A 141 -10.83 2.79 -9.59
N ALA A 142 -10.48 3.86 -10.28
CA ALA A 142 -10.16 5.13 -9.65
C ALA A 142 -10.74 6.31 -10.41
N THR A 143 -10.85 7.41 -9.67
CA THR A 143 -11.24 8.72 -10.20
C THR A 143 -10.20 9.73 -9.74
N ARG A 144 -9.75 10.58 -10.65
CA ARG A 144 -8.81 11.66 -10.34
C ARG A 144 -9.30 12.98 -10.90
N THR A 145 -9.00 14.05 -10.18
CA THR A 145 -9.26 15.40 -10.65
C THR A 145 -8.01 15.92 -11.35
N ARG A 146 -8.16 16.38 -12.59
CA ARG A 146 -7.16 17.17 -13.32
C ARG A 146 -7.65 18.59 -13.46
N TRP A 147 -6.74 19.50 -13.78
CA TRP A 147 -7.06 20.89 -14.08
C TRP A 147 -6.81 21.13 -15.56
N ASN A 148 -7.82 21.63 -16.27
CA ASN A 148 -7.70 22.10 -17.65
C ASN A 148 -8.17 23.55 -17.68
N ASN A 149 -7.28 24.48 -18.02
CA ASN A 149 -7.57 25.92 -18.04
C ASN A 149 -8.30 26.40 -16.77
N GLY A 150 -7.81 26.00 -15.59
CA GLY A 150 -8.41 26.37 -14.30
C GLY A 150 -9.71 25.65 -13.92
N THR A 151 -10.26 24.82 -14.82
CA THR A 151 -11.48 24.03 -14.56
C THR A 151 -11.12 22.61 -14.10
N PRO A 152 -11.71 22.11 -13.00
CA PRO A 152 -11.50 20.73 -12.57
C PRO A 152 -12.24 19.75 -13.50
N ILE A 153 -11.49 18.85 -14.13
CA ILE A 153 -12.01 17.73 -14.93
C ILE A 153 -11.87 16.45 -14.11
N LEU A 154 -12.95 15.66 -14.03
CA LEU A 154 -12.95 14.36 -13.40
C LEU A 154 -12.67 13.26 -14.42
N ASP A 155 -11.51 12.62 -14.32
CA ASP A 155 -11.24 11.40 -15.06
C ASP A 155 -11.70 10.19 -14.22
N ARG A 156 -12.20 9.16 -14.90
CA ARG A 156 -12.39 7.81 -14.34
C ARG A 156 -11.67 6.82 -15.23
N TYR A 157 -10.92 5.91 -14.62
CA TYR A 157 -10.34 4.77 -15.33
C TYR A 157 -10.66 3.46 -14.60
N GLN A 158 -10.73 2.40 -15.39
CA GLN A 158 -10.98 1.05 -14.95
C GLN A 158 -10.12 0.09 -15.77
N THR A 159 -9.30 -0.69 -15.08
CA THR A 159 -8.41 -1.65 -15.74
C THR A 159 -8.21 -2.88 -14.87
N LEU A 160 -7.84 -3.98 -15.52
CA LEU A 160 -7.28 -5.15 -14.87
C LEU A 160 -5.77 -5.11 -15.07
N SER A 161 -5.01 -5.02 -13.98
CA SER A 161 -3.54 -4.89 -14.06
C SER A 161 -2.89 -5.40 -12.79
N PRO A 162 -1.70 -6.05 -12.86
CA PRO A 162 -0.84 -6.15 -11.70
C PRO A 162 -0.40 -4.76 -11.25
N ILE A 163 0.04 -4.66 -10.00
CA ILE A 163 0.45 -3.38 -9.42
C ILE A 163 1.87 -3.00 -9.82
N ILE A 164 2.70 -3.99 -10.13
CA ILE A 164 4.04 -3.82 -10.67
C ILE A 164 4.27 -4.79 -11.83
N ARG A 165 5.25 -4.52 -12.68
CA ARG A 165 5.88 -5.52 -13.55
C ARG A 165 7.27 -5.81 -13.01
N ILE A 166 7.63 -7.09 -12.97
CA ILE A 166 8.92 -7.56 -12.51
C ILE A 166 9.68 -8.07 -13.73
N TYR A 167 10.91 -7.60 -13.89
CA TYR A 167 11.88 -8.17 -14.80
C TYR A 167 13.03 -8.69 -13.97
N GLU A 168 13.45 -9.91 -14.25
CA GLU A 168 14.58 -10.55 -13.59
C GLU A 168 15.40 -11.32 -14.62
N GLY A 169 16.60 -11.70 -14.24
CA GLY A 169 17.49 -12.44 -15.12
C GLY A 169 18.62 -13.10 -14.35
N TRP A 170 19.09 -14.19 -14.92
CA TRP A 170 20.23 -14.95 -14.48
C TRP A 170 21.28 -14.93 -15.59
N GLU A 171 22.55 -15.01 -15.22
CA GLU A 171 23.66 -15.05 -16.17
C GLU A 171 24.54 -16.27 -15.90
N GLY A 172 24.94 -16.96 -16.95
CA GLY A 172 25.84 -18.12 -16.86
C GLY A 172 25.22 -19.34 -16.21
N LEU A 173 23.92 -19.60 -16.43
CA LEU A 173 23.26 -20.82 -15.97
C LEU A 173 23.73 -22.05 -16.76
N THR A 174 23.85 -23.19 -16.09
CA THR A 174 23.83 -24.51 -16.75
C THR A 174 22.39 -24.97 -16.98
N ASP A 175 22.19 -26.00 -17.81
CA ASP A 175 20.86 -26.56 -18.09
C ASP A 175 20.21 -27.14 -16.82
N GLU A 176 21.00 -27.74 -15.93
CA GLU A 176 20.54 -28.25 -14.64
C GLU A 176 20.08 -27.12 -13.71
N GLU A 177 20.86 -26.04 -13.62
CA GLU A 177 20.52 -24.87 -12.81
C GLU A 177 19.27 -24.16 -13.35
N ASN A 178 19.12 -24.08 -14.67
CA ASN A 178 17.94 -23.51 -15.31
C ASN A 178 16.68 -24.32 -14.96
N THR A 179 16.78 -25.65 -15.05
CA THR A 179 15.68 -26.56 -14.65
C THR A 179 15.36 -26.44 -13.16
N GLU A 180 16.37 -26.25 -12.30
CA GLU A 180 16.18 -26.09 -10.85
C GLU A 180 15.43 -24.80 -10.48
N ILE A 181 15.67 -23.71 -11.23
CA ILE A 181 14.98 -22.43 -11.03
C ILE A 181 13.48 -22.58 -11.34
N ASP A 182 13.10 -23.33 -12.38
CA ASP A 182 11.69 -23.59 -12.71
C ASP A 182 10.96 -24.33 -11.58
N VAL A 183 11.65 -25.21 -10.85
CA VAL A 183 11.07 -26.00 -9.75
C VAL A 183 11.10 -25.24 -8.42
N THR A 184 12.18 -24.51 -8.12
CA THR A 184 12.40 -23.84 -6.82
C THR A 184 12.95 -22.40 -6.97
N PRO A 185 12.16 -21.46 -7.52
CA PRO A 185 12.67 -20.15 -7.93
C PRO A 185 13.27 -19.32 -6.78
N PHE A 186 12.82 -19.52 -5.54
CA PHE A 186 13.26 -18.73 -4.38
C PHE A 186 14.42 -19.34 -3.58
N ASN A 187 14.62 -20.65 -3.68
CA ASN A 187 15.49 -21.43 -2.78
C ASN A 187 16.61 -22.20 -3.49
N SER A 188 16.64 -22.25 -4.83
CA SER A 188 17.72 -22.89 -5.58
C SER A 188 19.11 -22.28 -5.23
N PRO A 189 20.19 -23.08 -5.12
CA PRO A 189 21.57 -22.60 -5.07
C PRO A 189 21.96 -21.67 -6.24
N SER A 190 21.29 -21.82 -7.39
CA SER A 190 21.42 -20.99 -8.60
C SER A 190 20.96 -19.55 -8.39
N THR A 191 20.29 -19.25 -7.26
CA THR A 191 19.98 -17.88 -6.82
C THR A 191 21.22 -16.98 -6.68
N ARG A 192 22.45 -17.54 -6.59
CA ARG A 192 23.69 -16.75 -6.64
C ARG A 192 23.96 -16.12 -8.02
N LYS A 193 23.42 -16.71 -9.09
CA LYS A 193 23.51 -16.22 -10.48
C LYS A 193 22.41 -15.21 -10.83
N HIS A 194 21.44 -15.01 -9.95
CA HIS A 194 20.38 -14.02 -10.09
C HIS A 194 20.94 -12.59 -9.99
N LYS A 195 20.70 -11.76 -11.01
CA LYS A 195 21.25 -10.40 -11.11
C LYS A 195 20.41 -9.32 -10.42
N GLY A 196 19.33 -9.72 -9.76
CA GLY A 196 18.40 -8.81 -9.12
C GLY A 196 17.17 -8.54 -9.99
N PHE A 197 16.29 -7.71 -9.44
CA PHE A 197 15.01 -7.36 -10.01
C PHE A 197 15.07 -5.97 -10.63
N ILE A 198 14.32 -5.75 -11.69
CA ILE A 198 13.86 -4.44 -12.14
C ILE A 198 12.35 -4.41 -11.96
N VAL A 199 11.85 -3.41 -11.25
CA VAL A 199 10.41 -3.20 -11.10
C VAL A 199 9.97 -1.95 -11.86
N GLU A 200 8.92 -2.10 -12.65
CA GLU A 200 8.16 -1.00 -13.26
C GLU A 200 6.79 -0.89 -12.56
N PRO A 201 6.49 0.20 -11.84
CA PRO A 201 5.21 0.40 -11.20
C PRO A 201 4.12 0.65 -12.24
N CYS A 202 2.91 0.13 -12.01
CA CYS A 202 1.77 0.57 -12.81
C CYS A 202 1.44 2.05 -12.47
N PRO A 203 0.78 2.80 -13.38
CA PRO A 203 0.57 4.23 -13.21
C PRO A 203 -0.03 4.67 -11.87
N ILE A 204 -0.93 3.90 -11.25
CA ILE A 204 -1.55 4.30 -9.97
C ILE A 204 -0.56 4.43 -8.81
N LEU A 205 0.62 3.80 -8.90
CA LEU A 205 1.71 3.91 -7.91
C LEU A 205 2.47 5.24 -8.00
N VAL A 206 2.32 5.98 -9.10
CA VAL A 206 3.02 7.26 -9.32
C VAL A 206 2.08 8.42 -9.67
N ASP A 207 0.80 8.12 -9.95
CA ASP A 207 -0.20 9.11 -10.35
C ASP A 207 -0.40 10.17 -9.25
N GLN A 208 -0.15 11.43 -9.60
CA GLN A 208 -0.20 12.59 -8.69
C GLN A 208 0.67 12.42 -7.44
N ILE A 209 1.80 11.70 -7.52
CA ILE A 209 2.69 11.47 -6.36
C ILE A 209 3.27 12.76 -5.76
N ASP A 210 3.33 13.85 -6.53
CA ASP A 210 3.85 15.13 -6.06
C ASP A 210 2.78 16.05 -5.47
N SER A 211 1.49 15.73 -5.66
CA SER A 211 0.38 16.61 -5.26
C SER A 211 -0.68 15.92 -4.41
N TYR A 212 -0.97 14.63 -4.63
CA TYR A 212 -2.08 13.90 -4.02
C TYR A 212 -1.65 12.54 -3.44
N PHE A 213 -0.80 12.62 -2.41
CA PHE A 213 -0.22 11.48 -1.71
C PHE A 213 -0.43 11.55 -0.19
N VAL A 214 -0.19 10.42 0.47
CA VAL A 214 -0.02 10.31 1.92
C VAL A 214 1.43 10.03 2.27
N VAL A 215 1.82 10.41 3.48
CA VAL A 215 3.09 10.04 4.07
C VAL A 215 2.84 9.11 5.25
N LYS A 216 3.63 8.04 5.34
CA LYS A 216 3.63 7.12 6.47
C LYS A 216 5.02 6.60 6.79
N PRO A 217 5.30 6.16 8.03
CA PRO A 217 6.55 5.49 8.35
C PRO A 217 6.76 4.27 7.45
N ALA A 218 7.98 4.11 6.94
CA ALA A 218 8.37 2.99 6.10
C ALA A 218 8.24 1.64 6.82
N ASN A 219 8.29 1.66 8.16
CA ASN A 219 8.21 0.49 9.02
C ASN A 219 6.79 0.24 9.60
N VAL A 220 5.74 0.89 9.09
CA VAL A 220 4.39 0.85 9.69
C VAL A 220 3.85 -0.58 9.88
N TYR A 221 4.10 -1.46 8.92
CA TYR A 221 3.62 -2.85 8.99
C TYR A 221 4.50 -3.73 9.87
N GLN A 222 5.81 -3.45 9.94
CA GLN A 222 6.72 -4.10 10.88
C GLN A 222 6.34 -3.73 12.32
N GLU A 223 5.94 -2.49 12.57
CA GLU A 223 5.44 -2.06 13.89
C GLU A 223 4.22 -2.88 14.31
N ILE A 224 3.25 -3.10 13.39
CA ILE A 224 2.09 -3.97 13.62
C ILE A 224 2.54 -5.41 13.90
N LYS A 225 3.35 -6.01 13.02
CA LYS A 225 3.81 -7.42 13.15
C LYS A 225 4.57 -7.65 14.46
N MET A 226 5.42 -6.73 14.88
CA MET A 226 6.24 -6.87 16.08
C MET A 226 5.44 -6.71 17.37
N ARG A 227 4.53 -5.73 17.43
CA ARG A 227 3.75 -5.44 18.64
C ARG A 227 2.48 -6.28 18.74
N PHE A 228 1.95 -6.71 17.60
CA PHE A 228 0.70 -7.47 17.47
C PHE A 228 0.85 -8.60 16.44
N PRO A 229 1.64 -9.66 16.73
CA PRO A 229 1.91 -10.75 15.77
C PRO A 229 0.64 -11.47 15.29
N ASN A 230 -0.42 -11.49 16.10
CA ASN A 230 -1.71 -12.09 15.77
C ASN A 230 -2.73 -11.07 15.22
N ALA A 231 -2.28 -9.87 14.82
CA ALA A 231 -3.16 -8.87 14.23
C ALA A 231 -3.79 -9.39 12.94
N SER A 232 -5.13 -9.32 12.86
CA SER A 232 -5.85 -9.67 11.64
C SER A 232 -5.52 -8.73 10.48
N ARG A 233 -5.77 -9.16 9.23
CA ARG A 233 -5.66 -8.31 8.03
C ARG A 233 -6.47 -7.00 8.12
N TYR A 234 -7.54 -7.00 8.94
CA TYR A 234 -8.35 -5.81 9.17
C TYR A 234 -7.57 -4.71 9.88
N ALA A 235 -6.63 -5.05 10.77
CA ALA A 235 -5.81 -4.06 11.45
C ALA A 235 -4.92 -3.29 10.46
N TYR A 236 -4.29 -3.99 9.51
CA TYR A 236 -3.47 -3.39 8.45
C TYR A 236 -4.30 -2.43 7.59
N THR A 237 -5.46 -2.91 7.12
CA THR A 237 -6.40 -2.12 6.32
C THR A 237 -6.91 -0.90 7.10
N PHE A 238 -7.19 -1.06 8.39
CA PHE A 238 -7.70 0.00 9.26
C PHE A 238 -6.67 1.10 9.51
N ILE A 239 -5.40 0.74 9.74
CA ILE A 239 -4.31 1.72 9.88
C ILE A 239 -4.11 2.51 8.59
N ASP A 240 -4.03 1.83 7.43
CA ASP A 240 -3.93 2.52 6.13
C ASP A 240 -5.16 3.42 5.87
N TRP A 241 -6.36 2.98 6.28
CA TRP A 241 -7.57 3.79 6.18
C TRP A 241 -7.52 5.03 7.07
N ILE A 242 -7.10 4.92 8.33
CA ILE A 242 -6.94 6.07 9.23
C ILE A 242 -5.96 7.07 8.59
N ILE A 243 -4.76 6.63 8.21
CA ILE A 243 -3.73 7.49 7.61
C ILE A 243 -4.28 8.20 6.38
N THR A 244 -4.97 7.47 5.50
CA THR A 244 -5.51 8.01 4.25
C THR A 244 -6.68 8.95 4.47
N ALA A 245 -7.63 8.60 5.33
CA ALA A 245 -8.77 9.43 5.66
C ALA A 245 -8.33 10.73 6.37
N SER A 246 -7.34 10.64 7.27
CA SER A 246 -6.74 11.78 7.95
C SER A 246 -6.06 12.73 6.98
N ALA A 247 -5.21 12.23 6.08
CA ALA A 247 -4.56 13.04 5.06
C ALA A 247 -5.57 13.74 4.13
N LYS A 248 -6.62 13.02 3.69
CA LYS A 248 -7.70 13.61 2.89
C LYS A 248 -8.46 14.69 3.66
N LYS A 249 -8.78 14.44 4.94
CA LYS A 249 -9.54 15.39 5.77
C LYS A 249 -8.70 16.65 6.06
N LYS A 250 -7.42 16.50 6.37
CA LYS A 250 -6.47 17.60 6.52
C LYS A 250 -6.45 18.51 5.29
N ARG A 251 -6.24 17.94 4.10
CA ARG A 251 -6.21 18.68 2.82
C ARG A 251 -7.50 19.46 2.53
N LYS A 252 -8.65 19.01 3.04
CA LYS A 252 -9.93 19.70 2.89
C LYS A 252 -10.13 20.85 3.88
N LEU A 253 -9.53 20.75 5.06
CA LEU A 253 -9.75 21.69 6.16
C LEU A 253 -8.73 22.83 6.19
N THR A 254 -7.48 22.57 5.80
CA THR A 254 -6.39 23.55 5.97
C THR A 254 -5.78 23.95 4.64
N LYS A 255 -5.70 25.27 4.39
CA LYS A 255 -4.89 25.81 3.28
C LYS A 255 -3.40 25.65 3.56
N GLU A 256 -3.01 25.80 4.83
CA GLU A 256 -1.62 25.81 5.29
C GLU A 256 -1.01 24.41 5.54
N ASN A 257 -1.75 23.32 5.30
CA ASN A 257 -1.32 21.97 5.64
C ASN A 257 -0.93 21.79 7.13
N SER A 258 -1.55 22.53 8.05
CA SER A 258 -1.48 22.30 9.50
C SER A 258 -2.46 21.19 9.94
N TRP A 259 -2.21 20.56 11.09
CA TRP A 259 -3.09 19.55 11.68
C TRP A 259 -4.05 20.19 12.69
N PRO A 260 -5.39 20.12 12.49
CA PRO A 260 -6.35 20.69 13.42
C PRO A 260 -6.33 19.98 14.79
N GLU A 261 -6.53 20.74 15.87
CA GLU A 261 -6.49 20.25 17.26
C GLU A 261 -7.46 19.08 17.51
N ASN A 262 -8.72 19.22 17.09
CA ASN A 262 -9.77 18.25 17.35
C ASN A 262 -10.14 17.42 16.11
N LEU A 263 -9.13 17.01 15.33
CA LEU A 263 -9.39 16.23 14.12
C LEU A 263 -9.84 14.81 14.47
N SER A 264 -11.09 14.50 14.15
CA SER A 264 -11.67 13.16 14.30
C SER A 264 -12.15 12.57 12.97
N LEU A 265 -12.21 11.25 12.87
CA LEU A 265 -12.84 10.53 11.76
C LEU A 265 -14.19 9.99 12.24
N ASN A 266 -15.26 10.35 11.54
CA ASN A 266 -16.62 9.89 11.82
C ASN A 266 -17.02 8.84 10.79
N VAL A 267 -17.32 7.62 11.23
CA VAL A 267 -17.71 6.52 10.33
C VAL A 267 -18.76 5.61 10.96
N ASN A 268 -19.80 5.25 10.20
CA ASN A 268 -20.76 4.23 10.63
C ASN A 268 -20.06 2.86 10.69
N VAL A 269 -20.31 2.06 11.74
CA VAL A 269 -19.82 0.68 11.89
C VAL A 269 -20.05 -0.15 10.63
N LYS A 270 -21.21 -0.03 9.99
CA LYS A 270 -21.54 -0.70 8.72
C LYS A 270 -20.63 -0.25 7.59
N SER A 271 -20.41 1.06 7.42
CA SER A 271 -19.49 1.59 6.40
C SER A 271 -18.05 1.14 6.67
N LEU A 272 -17.63 1.13 7.93
CA LEU A 272 -16.32 0.65 8.33
C LEU A 272 -16.15 -0.84 8.04
N ALA A 273 -17.18 -1.66 8.25
CA ALA A 273 -17.17 -3.08 7.89
C ALA A 273 -16.96 -3.30 6.38
N TYR A 274 -17.59 -2.48 5.52
CA TYR A 274 -17.34 -2.53 4.07
C TYR A 274 -15.93 -2.08 3.70
N ILE A 275 -15.44 -0.98 4.30
CA ILE A 275 -14.07 -0.48 4.12
C ILE A 275 -13.05 -1.58 4.45
N LEU A 276 -13.26 -2.30 5.55
CA LEU A 276 -12.41 -3.39 6.02
C LEU A 276 -12.69 -4.74 5.33
N ARG A 277 -13.55 -4.78 4.29
CA ARG A 277 -13.86 -5.98 3.50
C ARG A 277 -14.37 -7.15 4.35
N MET A 278 -15.16 -6.88 5.38
CA MET A 278 -15.77 -7.90 6.26
C MET A 278 -16.97 -8.61 5.58
N ASN A 279 -16.89 -8.86 4.26
CA ASN A 279 -18.01 -9.29 3.41
C ASN A 279 -18.72 -10.54 3.94
N ARG A 280 -17.96 -11.53 4.42
CA ARG A 280 -18.50 -12.76 5.03
C ARG A 280 -19.35 -12.46 6.27
N TYR A 281 -18.91 -11.56 7.14
CA TYR A 281 -19.69 -11.20 8.33
C TYR A 281 -20.88 -10.32 7.99
N ILE A 282 -20.76 -9.47 6.97
CA ILE A 282 -21.87 -8.66 6.45
C ILE A 282 -22.96 -9.55 5.85
N SER A 283 -22.60 -10.52 5.01
CA SER A 283 -23.56 -11.42 4.34
C SER A 283 -24.26 -12.35 5.34
N THR A 284 -23.53 -12.85 6.35
CA THR A 284 -24.07 -13.65 7.45
C THR A 284 -24.71 -12.82 8.57
N ARG A 285 -24.77 -11.48 8.40
CA ARG A 285 -25.31 -10.51 9.38
C ARG A 285 -24.71 -10.63 10.79
N ASN A 286 -23.44 -11.07 10.91
CA ASN A 286 -22.77 -11.27 12.18
C ASN A 286 -22.16 -9.95 12.72
N TRP A 287 -23.04 -9.01 13.08
CA TRP A 287 -22.64 -7.67 13.53
C TRP A 287 -21.84 -7.67 14.84
N LYS A 288 -22.08 -8.64 15.74
CA LYS A 288 -21.29 -8.81 16.96
C LYS A 288 -19.81 -9.09 16.64
N LYS A 289 -19.52 -10.00 15.70
CA LYS A 289 -18.14 -10.26 15.25
C LYS A 289 -17.50 -9.06 14.54
N ILE A 290 -18.28 -8.31 13.77
CA ILE A 290 -17.82 -7.06 13.13
C ILE A 290 -17.41 -6.05 14.19
N GLU A 291 -18.25 -5.81 15.21
CA GLU A 291 -17.94 -4.88 16.30
C GLU A 291 -16.69 -5.31 17.07
N MET A 292 -16.57 -6.59 17.44
CA MET A 292 -15.37 -7.11 18.11
C MET A 292 -14.10 -6.94 17.28
N ALA A 293 -14.17 -7.17 15.96
CA ALA A 293 -13.03 -6.97 15.07
C ALA A 293 -12.64 -5.49 14.95
N ILE A 294 -13.62 -4.59 14.86
CA ILE A 294 -13.40 -3.14 14.85
C ILE A 294 -12.80 -2.68 16.19
N ASP A 295 -13.32 -3.19 17.32
CA ASP A 295 -12.80 -2.90 18.66
C ASP A 295 -11.31 -3.24 18.74
N LYS A 296 -10.91 -4.42 18.24
CA LYS A 296 -9.50 -4.81 18.22
C LYS A 296 -8.65 -3.92 17.31
N CYS A 297 -9.18 -3.51 16.16
CA CYS A 297 -8.48 -2.61 15.25
C CYS A 297 -8.25 -1.23 15.90
N VAL A 298 -9.24 -0.71 16.62
CA VAL A 298 -9.12 0.58 17.34
C VAL A 298 -8.14 0.47 18.50
N GLU A 299 -8.18 -0.61 19.29
CA GLU A 299 -7.22 -0.87 20.36
C GLU A 299 -5.78 -0.86 19.84
N ILE A 300 -5.53 -1.56 18.73
CA ILE A 300 -4.21 -1.58 18.06
C ILE A 300 -3.83 -0.17 17.59
N ALA A 301 -4.75 0.57 16.96
CA ALA A 301 -4.48 1.92 16.47
C ALA A 301 -4.15 2.92 17.59
N ILE A 302 -4.78 2.79 18.76
CA ILE A 302 -4.47 3.60 19.95
C ILE A 302 -3.09 3.23 20.49
N GLN A 303 -2.80 1.94 20.66
CA GLN A 303 -1.50 1.50 21.19
C GLN A 303 -0.33 1.83 20.25
N LEU A 304 -0.55 1.82 18.93
CA LEU A 304 0.39 2.30 17.91
C LEU A 304 0.45 3.84 17.83
N GLY A 305 -0.36 4.56 18.61
CA GLY A 305 -0.37 6.02 18.65
C GLY A 305 -0.97 6.70 17.43
N TRP A 306 -1.71 6.00 16.57
CA TRP A 306 -2.42 6.62 15.43
C TRP A 306 -3.70 7.33 15.86
N LEU A 307 -4.36 6.79 16.89
CA LEU A 307 -5.53 7.38 17.53
C LEU A 307 -5.19 7.75 18.98
N SER A 308 -5.72 8.87 19.46
CA SER A 308 -5.66 9.23 20.88
C SER A 308 -6.78 8.57 21.67
N SER A 309 -7.97 8.47 21.07
CA SER A 309 -9.14 7.86 21.70
C SER A 309 -10.23 7.53 20.68
N ARG A 310 -11.31 6.91 21.16
CA ARG A 310 -12.54 6.70 20.38
C ARG A 310 -13.79 6.99 21.21
N LYS A 311 -14.87 7.36 20.53
CA LYS A 311 -16.22 7.42 21.10
C LYS A 311 -17.19 6.70 20.16
N ARG A 312 -17.86 5.67 20.66
CA ARG A 312 -18.97 5.01 19.96
C ARG A 312 -20.27 5.70 20.35
N VAL A 313 -21.05 6.10 19.36
CA VAL A 313 -22.34 6.78 19.56
C VAL A 313 -23.43 5.97 18.86
N GLU A 314 -24.52 5.74 19.56
CA GLU A 314 -25.73 5.15 18.98
C GLU A 314 -26.63 6.24 18.41
N PHE A 315 -27.27 5.96 17.29
CA PHE A 315 -28.17 6.89 16.61
C PHE A 315 -29.21 6.12 15.79
N LEU A 316 -30.32 6.75 15.44
CA LEU A 316 -31.33 6.16 14.56
C LEU A 316 -31.01 6.47 13.09
N GLU A 317 -30.91 5.44 12.26
CA GLU A 317 -30.79 5.54 10.80
C GLU A 317 -31.97 4.81 10.16
N ALA A 318 -32.88 5.55 9.49
CA ALA A 318 -34.11 4.98 8.91
C ALA A 318 -34.89 4.09 9.90
N SER A 319 -35.13 4.62 11.10
CA SER A 319 -35.82 3.94 12.22
C SER A 319 -35.11 2.69 12.78
N LYS A 320 -33.84 2.46 12.42
CA LYS A 320 -33.01 1.36 12.95
C LYS A 320 -31.88 1.92 13.82
N LEU A 321 -31.71 1.34 15.00
CA LEU A 321 -30.56 1.66 15.86
C LEU A 321 -29.27 1.28 15.13
N SER A 322 -28.40 2.28 14.99
CA SER A 322 -27.12 2.19 14.29
C SER A 322 -26.01 2.78 15.16
N LYS A 323 -24.77 2.36 14.91
CA LYS A 323 -23.60 2.80 15.67
C LYS A 323 -22.63 3.55 14.76
N LYS A 324 -22.09 4.65 15.27
CA LYS A 324 -21.00 5.40 14.62
C LYS A 324 -19.78 5.45 15.54
N GLU A 325 -18.61 5.31 14.93
CA GLU A 325 -17.32 5.54 15.55
C GLU A 325 -16.89 6.98 15.30
N ILE A 326 -16.53 7.67 16.37
CA ILE A 326 -15.80 8.94 16.35
C ILE A 326 -14.38 8.62 16.81
N LEU A 327 -13.42 8.63 15.88
CA LEU A 327 -12.04 8.25 16.13
C LEU A 327 -11.19 9.52 16.21
N TYR A 328 -10.63 9.83 17.38
CA TYR A 328 -9.81 11.01 17.56
C TYR A 328 -8.37 10.70 17.18
N LEU A 329 -7.79 11.50 16.28
CA LEU A 329 -6.42 11.29 15.82
C LEU A 329 -5.43 11.70 16.90
N ASN A 330 -4.29 11.02 16.96
CA ASN A 330 -3.16 11.52 17.72
C ASN A 330 -2.43 12.58 16.87
N LYS A 331 -2.73 13.86 17.14
CA LYS A 331 -2.18 15.00 16.41
C LYS A 331 -0.65 15.01 16.43
N GLU A 332 -0.04 14.81 17.58
CA GLU A 332 1.42 14.85 17.77
C GLU A 332 2.13 13.86 16.84
N ARG A 333 1.66 12.61 16.74
CA ARG A 333 2.24 11.61 15.83
C ARG A 333 2.15 12.05 14.37
N PHE A 334 1.00 12.58 13.94
CA PHE A 334 0.82 13.04 12.57
C PHE A 334 1.67 14.28 12.24
N GLU A 335 1.84 15.20 13.20
CA GLU A 335 2.72 16.36 13.08
C GLU A 335 4.18 15.96 13.00
N GLU A 336 4.62 15.05 13.88
CA GLU A 336 5.99 14.53 13.88
C GLU A 336 6.33 13.86 12.54
N ILE A 337 5.46 12.98 12.04
CA ILE A 337 5.62 12.35 10.72
C ILE A 337 5.69 13.42 9.62
N THR A 338 4.82 14.43 9.67
CA THR A 338 4.81 15.51 8.65
C THR A 338 6.11 16.30 8.68
N ARG A 339 6.63 16.63 9.86
CA ARG A 339 7.88 17.38 10.02
C ARG A 339 9.09 16.57 9.54
N LYS A 340 9.28 15.36 10.10
CA LYS A 340 10.43 14.51 9.78
C LYS A 340 10.44 14.06 8.32
N SER A 341 9.27 13.85 7.72
CA SER A 341 9.21 13.49 6.29
C SER A 341 9.59 14.65 5.38
N LYS A 342 9.24 15.90 5.71
CA LYS A 342 9.72 17.08 4.96
C LYS A 342 11.24 17.19 5.01
N GLU A 343 11.83 16.99 6.18
CA GLU A 343 13.30 16.96 6.36
C GLU A 343 13.93 15.89 5.46
N GLN A 344 13.38 14.67 5.45
CA GLN A 344 13.85 13.58 4.58
C GLN A 344 13.69 13.92 3.08
N MET A 345 12.57 14.53 2.66
CA MET A 345 12.35 14.88 1.24
C MET A 345 13.31 15.96 0.77
N ASN A 346 13.58 16.97 1.60
CA ASN A 346 14.55 18.02 1.27
C ASN A 346 15.97 17.43 1.07
N GLN A 347 16.34 16.41 1.84
CA GLN A 347 17.62 15.70 1.66
C GLN A 347 17.67 14.98 0.31
N PHE A 348 16.61 14.27 -0.08
CA PHE A 348 16.56 13.61 -1.39
C PHE A 348 16.60 14.62 -2.54
N GLU A 349 15.92 15.76 -2.42
CA GLU A 349 15.98 16.80 -3.47
C GLU A 349 17.39 17.37 -3.65
N GLN A 350 18.17 17.50 -2.57
CA GLN A 350 19.58 17.92 -2.64
C GLN A 350 20.50 16.86 -3.25
N GLU A 351 20.21 15.57 -3.09
CA GLU A 351 21.01 14.47 -3.67
C GLU A 351 20.77 14.29 -5.18
N PHE A 352 19.62 14.75 -5.70
CA PHE A 352 19.20 14.55 -7.10
C PHE A 352 19.18 15.82 -7.95
N ASN A 353 19.64 16.95 -7.41
CA ASN A 353 19.92 18.20 -8.12
C ASN A 353 21.43 18.41 -8.17
#